data_AF-A0A7V4HG61-F1
#
_entry.id   AF-A0A7V4HG61-F1
#
_cell.length_a   1.000
_cell.length_b   1.000
_cell.length_c   1.000
_cell.angle_alpha   90.00
_cell.angle_beta   90.00
_cell.angle_gamma   90.00
#
_symmetry.space_group_name_H-M   'P 1'
#
loop_
_entity.id
_entity.type
_entity.pdbx_description
1 polymer ?
#
loop_
_entity_poly.entity_id
_entity_poly.type
_entity_poly.pdbx_seq_one_letter_code
_entity_poly.pdbx_strand_id
1 'polypeptide(L)'
;MMTQIHHRAHNCANVHKLESFSTKKCFGLRRVRRWVCWAAATALCLMAVRHGAGAPKAPTLSVFTAILPQAFFVERVGGDRVRVQTLVLPGQSPHTYNPTPRQIADLLQARLYFQIGFPFEDAILKKIDGAAPRLRVVDTRKGVPMRRMEEHEMDAHTHGASPAKSEPHAEHDHAHHAGEPDPHIWLNPQFAKIQAQTIRDALIEADPEARAAYETNYAALASELDE
;
A
#
# COMPACT_ATOMS: atom_id res chain seq x y z
N MET A 1 35.12 -65.25 -33.11
CA MET A 1 34.63 -66.28 -32.16
C MET A 1 33.14 -66.39 -32.33
N MET A 2 32.76 -67.23 -33.30
CA MET A 2 31.43 -67.85 -33.43
C MET A 2 31.24 -68.89 -32.33
N THR A 3 30.03 -68.99 -31.78
CA THR A 3 29.37 -70.27 -31.44
C THR A 3 27.85 -69.99 -31.35
N GLN A 4 26.99 -70.30 -32.33
CA GLN A 4 26.41 -71.62 -32.69
C GLN A 4 25.79 -72.30 -31.45
N ILE A 5 24.49 -72.68 -31.38
CA ILE A 5 23.91 -73.82 -32.13
C ILE A 5 22.40 -74.03 -31.79
N HIS A 6 21.63 -74.40 -32.85
CA HIS A 6 20.41 -75.25 -33.00
C HIS A 6 19.16 -75.11 -32.09
N HIS A 7 17.91 -75.26 -32.58
CA HIS A 7 17.32 -76.28 -33.47
C HIS A 7 16.05 -75.71 -34.17
N ARG A 8 15.88 -75.75 -35.51
CA ARG A 8 15.22 -76.80 -36.36
C ARG A 8 13.93 -77.36 -35.73
N ALA A 9 12.75 -77.35 -36.35
CA ALA A 9 12.46 -77.93 -37.66
C ALA A 9 10.97 -77.79 -38.05
N HIS A 10 10.73 -77.51 -39.35
CA HIS A 10 9.79 -78.18 -40.29
C HIS A 10 8.28 -78.26 -39.98
N ASN A 11 7.33 -78.24 -40.93
CA ASN A 11 7.22 -77.94 -42.36
C ASN A 11 5.74 -78.28 -42.72
N CYS A 12 5.29 -77.84 -43.90
CA CYS A 12 4.15 -78.28 -44.73
C CYS A 12 3.25 -77.09 -45.10
N ALA A 13 3.37 -76.52 -46.30
CA ALA A 13 2.90 -77.05 -47.60
C ALA A 13 1.36 -77.00 -47.66
N ASN A 14 0.66 -76.55 -48.71
CA ASN A 14 1.03 -76.19 -50.06
C ASN A 14 -0.21 -75.58 -50.79
N VAL A 15 0.08 -74.81 -51.83
CA VAL A 15 -0.66 -74.52 -53.08
C VAL A 15 -2.08 -73.89 -53.19
N HIS A 16 -2.11 -73.07 -54.27
CA HIS A 16 -3.15 -72.79 -55.27
C HIS A 16 -4.15 -71.65 -54.95
N LYS A 17 -4.01 -70.43 -55.52
CA LYS A 17 -4.07 -69.93 -56.91
C LYS A 17 -5.49 -69.42 -57.26
N LEU A 18 -5.51 -68.34 -58.07
CA LEU A 18 -6.61 -67.69 -58.82
C LEU A 18 -7.16 -66.42 -58.12
N GLU A 19 -6.81 -65.22 -58.62
CA GLU A 19 -7.55 -64.43 -59.64
C GLU A 19 -8.93 -63.96 -59.11
N SER A 20 -9.41 -62.72 -59.21
CA SER A 20 -9.14 -61.60 -60.10
C SER A 20 -9.74 -60.31 -59.51
N PHE A 21 -9.39 -59.18 -60.12
CA PHE A 21 -9.99 -57.85 -59.97
C PHE A 21 -11.53 -57.86 -59.95
N SER A 22 -12.15 -57.06 -59.07
CA SER A 22 -13.18 -56.10 -59.50
C SER A 22 -13.53 -55.08 -58.41
N THR A 23 -13.25 -53.82 -58.73
CA THR A 23 -13.80 -52.62 -58.09
C THR A 23 -15.33 -52.61 -58.07
N LYS A 24 -15.96 -52.09 -57.01
CA LYS A 24 -16.79 -50.87 -57.07
C LYS A 24 -17.48 -50.55 -55.74
N LYS A 25 -17.50 -49.25 -55.47
CA LYS A 25 -18.13 -48.49 -54.39
C LYS A 25 -19.57 -48.91 -54.13
N CYS A 26 -19.99 -48.92 -52.86
CA CYS A 26 -21.32 -48.44 -52.48
C CYS A 26 -21.33 -47.95 -51.03
N PHE A 27 -21.64 -46.67 -50.92
CA PHE A 27 -21.98 -45.89 -49.74
C PHE A 27 -23.28 -46.42 -49.11
N GLY A 28 -23.40 -46.41 -47.79
CA GLY A 28 -24.71 -46.29 -47.14
C GLY A 28 -25.01 -47.25 -46.00
N LEU A 29 -25.71 -46.70 -45.00
CA LEU A 29 -26.37 -47.35 -43.86
C LEU A 29 -25.50 -47.81 -42.67
N ARG A 30 -24.99 -46.83 -41.91
CA ARG A 30 -24.99 -46.91 -40.43
C ARG A 30 -25.33 -45.54 -39.85
N ARG A 31 -26.57 -45.08 -40.09
CA ARG A 31 -27.11 -43.84 -39.55
C ARG A 31 -28.07 -44.20 -38.41
N VAL A 32 -27.97 -43.45 -37.31
CA VAL A 32 -28.98 -43.28 -36.25
C VAL A 32 -29.12 -44.38 -35.19
N ARG A 33 -28.10 -44.60 -34.36
CA ARG A 33 -28.30 -45.07 -32.95
C ARG A 33 -27.05 -44.90 -32.11
N ARG A 34 -26.64 -43.66 -31.85
CA ARG A 34 -25.59 -43.36 -30.84
C ARG A 34 -25.47 -41.90 -30.37
N TRP A 35 -26.41 -41.04 -30.76
CA TRP A 35 -26.35 -39.60 -30.47
C TRP A 35 -27.48 -39.15 -29.54
N VAL A 36 -27.62 -39.77 -28.36
CA VAL A 36 -28.51 -39.22 -27.30
C VAL A 36 -27.87 -39.23 -25.90
N CYS A 37 -26.77 -39.96 -25.65
CA CYS A 37 -26.21 -40.03 -24.29
C CYS A 37 -24.90 -39.24 -24.05
N TRP A 38 -24.44 -38.41 -24.99
CA TRP A 38 -23.17 -37.65 -24.86
C TRP A 38 -23.34 -36.12 -24.88
N ALA A 39 -24.54 -35.60 -24.58
CA ALA A 39 -24.78 -34.16 -24.50
C ALA A 39 -25.20 -33.65 -23.11
N ALA A 40 -25.35 -34.54 -22.11
CA ALA A 40 -25.81 -34.16 -20.76
C ALA A 40 -24.69 -34.15 -19.69
N ALA A 41 -23.46 -34.57 -20.02
CA ALA A 41 -22.37 -34.68 -19.05
C ALA A 41 -21.31 -33.56 -19.12
N THR A 42 -21.36 -32.69 -20.12
CA THR A 42 -20.42 -31.56 -20.30
C THR A 42 -21.03 -30.18 -20.03
N ALA A 43 -22.27 -30.12 -19.54
CA ALA A 43 -22.93 -28.86 -19.16
C ALA A 43 -22.96 -28.62 -17.63
N LEU A 44 -22.43 -29.55 -16.82
CA LEU A 44 -22.40 -29.43 -15.35
C LEU A 44 -21.00 -29.18 -14.77
N CYS A 45 -19.97 -29.05 -15.61
CA CYS A 45 -18.61 -28.66 -15.19
C CYS A 45 -18.27 -27.18 -15.43
N LEU A 46 -19.25 -26.37 -15.86
CA LEU A 46 -19.10 -24.93 -16.13
C LEU A 46 -19.93 -24.04 -15.16
N MET A 47 -20.43 -24.63 -14.07
CA MET A 47 -21.13 -23.92 -12.98
C MET A 47 -20.36 -23.97 -11.66
N ALA A 48 -19.06 -24.27 -11.68
CA ALA A 48 -18.15 -23.97 -10.57
C ALA A 48 -17.53 -22.58 -10.80
N VAL A 49 -18.38 -21.56 -10.99
CA VAL A 49 -17.95 -20.18 -10.75
C VAL A 49 -17.59 -20.12 -9.28
N ARG A 50 -16.28 -20.06 -9.07
CA ARG A 50 -15.57 -19.75 -7.84
C ARG A 50 -16.40 -18.77 -7.02
N HIS A 51 -17.07 -19.27 -5.99
CA HIS A 51 -17.32 -18.47 -4.81
C HIS A 51 -15.94 -18.23 -4.20
N GLY A 52 -15.26 -17.18 -4.67
CA GLY A 52 -14.18 -16.55 -3.94
C GLY A 52 -14.79 -16.00 -2.67
N ALA A 53 -14.90 -16.84 -1.65
CA ALA A 53 -14.99 -16.36 -0.28
C ALA A 53 -13.79 -15.42 -0.13
N GLY A 54 -14.06 -14.11 -0.06
CA GLY A 54 -13.03 -13.11 0.11
C GLY A 54 -12.18 -13.55 1.29
N ALA A 55 -10.89 -13.81 1.03
CA ALA A 55 -9.96 -14.08 2.11
C ALA A 55 -10.11 -12.95 3.14
N PRO A 56 -10.19 -13.26 4.44
CA PRO A 56 -10.35 -12.23 5.45
C PRO A 56 -9.29 -11.15 5.21
N LYS A 57 -9.72 -9.90 5.01
CA LYS A 57 -8.80 -8.76 4.84
C LYS A 57 -7.85 -8.80 6.03
N ALA A 58 -6.56 -8.95 5.75
CA ALA A 58 -5.54 -9.03 6.79
C ALA A 58 -5.71 -7.85 7.76
N PRO A 59 -5.49 -8.05 9.08
CA PRO A 59 -5.64 -6.98 10.05
C PRO A 59 -4.77 -5.78 9.65
N THR A 60 -5.38 -4.60 9.63
CA THR A 60 -4.72 -3.36 9.23
C THR A 60 -3.92 -2.78 10.38
N LEU A 61 -2.74 -2.25 10.07
CA LEU A 61 -1.89 -1.57 11.03
C LEU A 61 -2.56 -0.25 11.47
N SER A 62 -2.92 -0.13 12.76
CA SER A 62 -3.49 1.11 13.30
C SER A 62 -2.39 2.16 13.48
N VAL A 63 -2.55 3.29 12.80
CA VAL A 63 -1.59 4.39 12.72
C VAL A 63 -2.28 5.70 13.06
N PHE A 64 -1.61 6.54 13.85
CA PHE A 64 -2.01 7.91 14.09
C PHE A 64 -1.06 8.91 13.42
N THR A 65 -1.60 10.02 12.95
CA THR A 65 -0.84 11.19 12.49
C THR A 65 -1.25 12.44 13.26
N ALA A 66 -0.33 13.40 13.37
CA ALA A 66 -0.62 14.69 13.99
C ALA A 66 -1.61 15.49 13.15
N ILE A 67 -1.34 15.60 11.85
CA ILE A 67 -2.06 16.47 10.90
C ILE A 67 -2.46 15.74 9.62
N LEU A 68 -3.35 16.36 8.83
CA LEU A 68 -3.87 15.82 7.57
C LEU A 68 -2.79 15.65 6.47
N PRO A 69 -1.82 16.57 6.27
CA PRO A 69 -0.73 16.34 5.32
C PRO A 69 0.06 15.04 5.59
N GLN A 70 0.34 14.72 6.86
CA GLN A 70 0.96 13.45 7.20
C GLN A 70 0.02 12.26 6.91
N ALA A 71 -1.28 12.41 7.16
CA ALA A 71 -2.26 11.38 6.86
C ALA A 71 -2.24 11.01 5.38
N PHE A 72 -2.20 12.02 4.50
CA PHE A 72 -2.06 11.82 3.06
C PHE A 72 -0.84 10.96 2.71
N PHE A 73 0.35 11.28 3.25
CA PHE A 73 1.55 10.48 2.96
C PHE A 73 1.44 9.05 3.51
N VAL A 74 0.92 8.87 4.72
CA VAL A 74 0.73 7.54 5.32
C VAL A 74 -0.26 6.71 4.51
N GLU A 75 -1.37 7.27 4.06
CA GLU A 75 -2.36 6.57 3.23
C GLU A 75 -1.79 6.21 1.86
N ARG A 76 -1.06 7.14 1.23
CA ARG A 76 -0.41 6.91 -0.07
C ARG A 76 0.63 5.81 0.00
N VAL A 77 1.48 5.80 1.04
CA VAL A 77 2.53 4.78 1.22
C VAL A 77 1.94 3.46 1.74
N GLY A 78 1.05 3.53 2.72
CA GLY A 78 0.52 2.36 3.44
C GLY A 78 -0.61 1.62 2.72
N GLY A 79 -1.38 2.32 1.87
CA GLY A 79 -2.52 1.76 1.14
C GLY A 79 -3.50 1.00 2.02
N ASP A 80 -4.02 -0.12 1.53
CA ASP A 80 -4.99 -0.97 2.24
C ASP A 80 -4.45 -1.69 3.48
N ARG A 81 -3.15 -1.58 3.78
CA ARG A 81 -2.50 -2.24 4.94
C ARG A 81 -2.59 -1.41 6.21
N VAL A 82 -2.88 -0.12 6.10
CA VAL A 82 -2.93 0.80 7.25
C VAL A 82 -4.36 1.28 7.50
N ARG A 83 -4.66 1.56 8.76
CA ARG A 83 -5.82 2.32 9.18
C ARG A 83 -5.32 3.61 9.82
N VAL A 84 -5.51 4.73 9.13
CA VAL A 84 -5.01 6.03 9.56
C VAL A 84 -6.09 6.77 10.35
N GLN A 85 -5.69 7.34 11.48
CA GLN A 85 -6.48 8.30 12.26
C GLN A 85 -5.64 9.56 12.46
N THR A 86 -6.27 10.73 12.39
CA THR A 86 -5.57 12.00 12.54
C THR A 86 -6.08 12.74 13.76
N LEU A 87 -5.16 13.33 14.53
CA LEU A 87 -5.52 14.11 15.71
C LEU A 87 -6.17 15.44 15.31
N VAL A 88 -5.48 16.25 14.51
CA VAL A 88 -5.99 17.56 14.07
C VAL A 88 -6.86 17.39 12.83
N LEU A 89 -8.18 17.58 13.00
CA LEU A 89 -9.19 17.44 11.96
C LEU A 89 -9.45 18.75 11.21
N PRO A 90 -10.14 18.73 10.05
CA PRO A 90 -10.47 19.94 9.31
C PRO A 90 -11.15 21.00 10.19
N GLY A 91 -10.72 22.25 10.06
CA GLY A 91 -11.21 23.38 10.86
C GLY A 91 -10.54 23.56 12.23
N GLN A 92 -9.54 22.73 12.56
CA GLN A 92 -8.73 22.86 13.78
C GLN A 92 -7.33 23.38 13.44
N SER A 93 -6.76 24.24 14.28
CA SER A 93 -5.37 24.71 14.14
C SER A 93 -4.44 23.77 14.92
N PRO A 94 -3.38 23.22 14.31
CA PRO A 94 -2.40 22.38 15.00
C PRO A 94 -1.56 23.16 16.03
N HIS A 95 -1.44 24.49 15.88
CA HIS A 95 -0.67 25.33 16.82
C HIS A 95 -1.36 25.50 18.18
N THR A 96 -2.69 25.51 18.19
CA THR A 96 -3.51 25.71 19.40
C THR A 96 -4.31 24.45 19.77
N TYR A 97 -3.95 23.32 19.17
CA TYR A 97 -4.72 22.09 19.29
C TYR A 97 -4.63 21.48 20.70
N ASN A 98 -5.76 20.93 21.16
CA ASN A 98 -5.83 20.11 22.36
C ASN A 98 -6.67 18.86 22.09
N PRO A 99 -6.09 17.65 22.09
CA PRO A 99 -6.85 16.44 21.78
C PRO A 99 -7.89 16.11 22.86
N THR A 100 -8.96 15.46 22.41
CA THR A 100 -10.01 14.97 23.30
C THR A 100 -9.56 13.73 24.09
N PRO A 101 -10.15 13.45 25.28
CA PRO A 101 -9.86 12.23 26.02
C PRO A 101 -10.08 10.94 25.21
N ARG A 102 -11.06 10.95 24.31
CA ARG A 102 -11.33 9.82 23.41
C ARG A 102 -10.17 9.59 22.44
N GLN A 103 -9.66 10.65 21.81
CA GLN A 103 -8.50 10.54 20.92
C GLN A 103 -7.26 10.04 21.64
N ILE A 104 -7.06 10.46 22.90
CA ILE A 104 -5.97 9.92 23.73
C ILE A 104 -6.15 8.42 23.98
N ALA A 105 -7.38 7.99 24.33
CA ALA A 105 -7.67 6.56 24.52
C ALA A 105 -7.44 5.73 23.25
N ASP A 106 -7.83 6.26 22.08
CA ASP A 106 -7.61 5.59 20.79
C ASP A 106 -6.11 5.55 20.42
N LEU A 107 -5.36 6.62 20.70
CA LEU A 107 -3.91 6.70 20.49
C LEU A 107 -3.15 5.65 21.33
N LEU A 108 -3.57 5.40 22.57
CA LEU A 108 -2.96 4.37 23.44
C LEU A 108 -3.04 2.95 22.85
N GLN A 109 -3.96 2.69 21.93
CA GLN A 109 -4.13 1.40 21.25
C GLN A 109 -3.40 1.31 19.91
N ALA A 110 -2.87 2.43 19.40
CA ALA A 110 -2.20 2.47 18.12
C ALA A 110 -0.80 1.83 18.17
N ARG A 111 -0.30 1.42 17.00
CA ARG A 111 1.06 0.85 16.87
C ARG A 111 2.09 1.88 16.45
N LEU A 112 1.68 2.86 15.65
CA LEU A 112 2.53 3.95 15.20
C LEU A 112 1.85 5.30 15.45
N TYR A 113 2.64 6.28 15.88
CA TYR A 113 2.29 7.69 15.85
C TYR A 113 3.35 8.45 15.06
N PHE A 114 2.95 9.12 13.99
CA PHE A 114 3.83 9.97 13.19
C PHE A 114 3.73 11.41 13.69
N GLN A 115 4.80 11.87 14.34
CA GLN A 115 4.91 13.23 14.86
C GLN A 115 5.64 14.15 13.89
N ILE A 116 5.33 15.44 13.93
CA ILE A 116 5.96 16.45 13.06
C ILE A 116 6.49 17.67 13.82
N GLY A 117 6.28 17.74 15.13
CA GLY A 117 6.87 18.74 16.03
C GLY A 117 5.99 19.93 16.36
N PHE A 118 4.65 19.80 16.28
CA PHE A 118 3.77 20.83 16.83
C PHE A 118 3.76 20.81 18.37
N PRO A 119 3.53 21.97 19.02
CA PRO A 119 3.61 22.08 20.49
C PRO A 119 2.70 21.10 21.26
N PHE A 120 1.53 20.76 20.72
CA PHE A 120 0.61 19.84 21.38
C PHE A 120 1.16 18.41 21.47
N GLU A 121 2.07 18.02 20.57
CA GLU A 121 2.58 16.66 20.45
C GLU A 121 3.41 16.29 21.69
N ASP A 122 4.33 17.17 22.09
CA ASP A 122 5.13 16.97 23.30
C ASP A 122 4.26 16.87 24.56
N ALA A 123 3.23 17.72 24.63
CA ALA A 123 2.31 17.72 25.76
C ALA A 123 1.52 16.40 25.88
N ILE A 124 1.14 15.79 24.76
CA ILE A 124 0.38 14.53 24.77
C ILE A 124 1.29 13.34 24.99
N LEU A 125 2.48 13.33 24.38
CA LEU A 125 3.45 12.24 24.51
C LEU A 125 3.94 12.12 25.94
N LYS A 126 4.18 13.25 26.62
CA LYS A 126 4.50 13.28 28.05
C LYS A 126 3.38 12.73 28.93
N LYS A 127 2.10 12.95 28.55
CA LYS A 127 0.94 12.47 29.32
C LYS A 127 0.71 10.97 29.17
N ILE A 128 1.02 10.40 28.00
CA ILE A 128 0.81 8.97 27.72
C ILE A 128 2.07 8.12 27.94
N ASP A 129 3.16 8.75 28.34
CA ASP A 129 4.41 8.06 28.66
C ASP A 129 4.18 6.97 29.70
N GLY A 130 4.77 5.79 29.46
CA GLY A 130 4.54 4.58 30.26
C GLY A 130 3.16 3.91 30.12
N ALA A 131 2.13 4.61 29.62
CA ALA A 131 0.79 4.06 29.40
C ALA A 131 0.61 3.43 28.02
N ALA A 132 1.50 3.73 27.07
CA ALA A 132 1.44 3.29 25.67
C ALA A 132 2.61 2.36 25.26
N PRO A 133 2.82 1.18 25.89
CA PRO A 133 4.01 0.36 25.68
C PRO A 133 4.15 -0.23 24.27
N ARG A 134 3.07 -0.22 23.48
CA ARG A 134 3.05 -0.69 22.08
C ARG A 134 3.16 0.44 21.06
N LEU A 135 2.99 1.68 21.49
CA LEU A 135 3.00 2.83 20.62
C LEU A 135 4.45 3.19 20.31
N ARG A 136 4.81 3.11 19.03
CA ARG A 136 6.08 3.66 18.57
C ARG A 136 5.84 5.04 17.97
N VAL A 137 6.51 6.03 18.52
CA VAL A 137 6.53 7.40 17.99
C VAL A 137 7.63 7.51 16.93
N VAL A 138 7.30 8.11 15.78
CA VAL A 138 8.21 8.32 14.66
C VAL A 138 8.21 9.79 14.30
N ASP A 139 9.37 10.44 14.44
CA ASP A 139 9.57 11.83 13.99
C ASP A 139 9.77 11.87 12.47
N THR A 140 8.80 12.43 11.75
CA THR A 140 8.83 12.51 10.29
C THR A 140 9.69 13.66 9.75
N ARG A 141 10.31 14.46 10.62
CA ARG A 141 11.32 15.46 10.25
C ARG A 141 12.72 14.87 10.14
N LYS A 142 12.93 13.64 10.62
CA LYS A 142 14.24 13.00 10.63
C LYS A 142 14.84 12.99 9.21
N GLY A 143 16.03 13.57 9.06
CA GLY A 143 16.75 13.64 7.79
C GLY A 143 16.39 14.84 6.90
N VAL A 144 15.41 15.67 7.29
CA VAL A 144 15.11 16.92 6.59
C VAL A 144 16.16 17.98 6.97
N PRO A 145 16.81 18.64 6.00
CA PRO A 145 17.77 19.72 6.27
C PRO A 145 17.03 21.01 6.64
N MET A 146 16.42 21.02 7.82
CA MET A 146 15.65 22.16 8.33
C MET A 146 16.59 23.29 8.70
N ARG A 147 16.28 24.51 8.25
CA ARG A 147 16.91 25.72 8.79
C ARG A 147 16.29 26.00 10.15
N ARG A 148 17.11 26.40 11.12
CA ARG A 148 16.61 27.01 12.36
C ARG A 148 16.06 28.38 11.97
N MET A 149 14.87 28.73 12.45
CA MET A 149 14.40 30.11 12.27
C MET A 149 15.34 31.03 13.03
N GLU A 150 16.00 31.93 12.30
CA GLU A 150 16.83 32.99 12.89
C GLU A 150 15.90 33.93 13.67
N GLU A 151 16.35 34.36 14.85
CA GLU A 151 15.68 35.39 15.63
C GLU A 151 15.65 36.66 14.78
N HIS A 152 14.52 36.96 14.15
CA HIS A 152 14.29 38.31 13.68
C HIS A 152 14.14 39.15 14.93
N GLU A 153 15.25 39.75 15.40
CA GLU A 153 15.19 40.94 16.22
C GLU A 153 14.23 41.88 15.50
N MET A 154 13.10 42.12 16.13
CA MET A 154 12.05 42.98 15.60
C MET A 154 12.63 44.39 15.62
N ASP A 155 13.33 44.75 14.55
CA ASP A 155 13.80 46.10 14.30
C ASP A 155 12.57 47.00 14.44
N ALA A 156 12.61 47.85 15.46
CA ALA A 156 11.56 48.78 15.76
C ALA A 156 11.47 49.81 14.63
N HIS A 157 10.79 49.45 13.54
CA HIS A 157 10.40 50.37 12.51
C HIS A 157 9.41 51.37 13.14
N THR A 158 9.97 52.51 13.50
CA THR A 158 9.25 53.72 13.88
C THR A 158 8.20 54.01 12.80
N HIS A 159 6.92 53.88 13.16
CA HIS A 159 5.81 54.25 12.29
C HIS A 159 5.81 55.76 12.03
N GLY A 160 6.35 56.16 10.87
CA GLY A 160 6.02 57.44 10.26
C GLY A 160 4.57 57.40 9.77
N ALA A 161 3.76 58.34 10.27
CA ALA A 161 2.34 58.44 9.97
C ALA A 161 2.04 58.67 8.49
N SER A 162 1.16 57.85 7.89
CA SER A 162 0.06 58.31 7.03
C SER A 162 -0.94 57.17 6.73
N PRO A 163 -2.27 57.40 6.77
CA PRO A 163 -3.27 56.35 6.63
C PRO A 163 -3.71 56.18 5.18
N ALA A 164 -3.46 55.00 4.60
CA ALA A 164 -4.16 54.56 3.40
C ALA A 164 -4.52 53.08 3.57
N LYS A 165 -5.83 52.81 3.53
CA LYS A 165 -6.40 51.49 3.76
C LYS A 165 -5.95 50.52 2.66
N SER A 166 -5.13 49.55 3.03
CA SER A 166 -5.02 48.26 2.35
C SER A 166 -5.56 47.19 3.28
N GLU A 167 -6.45 46.36 2.74
CA GLU A 167 -7.11 45.23 3.39
C GLU A 167 -6.12 44.37 4.22
N PRO A 168 -6.47 43.91 5.43
CA PRO A 168 -5.61 43.00 6.17
C PRO A 168 -5.64 41.64 5.46
N HIS A 169 -4.53 41.28 4.81
CA HIS A 169 -4.25 39.90 4.49
C HIS A 169 -4.32 39.11 5.80
N ALA A 170 -5.17 38.09 5.84
CA ALA A 170 -5.36 37.21 6.97
C ALA A 170 -4.00 36.74 7.50
N GLU A 171 -3.63 37.25 8.68
CA GLU A 171 -2.39 36.93 9.35
C GLU A 171 -2.35 35.43 9.63
N HIS A 172 -1.31 34.77 9.11
CA HIS A 172 -1.03 33.38 9.37
C HIS A 172 -0.62 33.23 10.85
N ASP A 173 -1.27 32.27 11.52
CA ASP A 173 -1.09 31.87 12.91
C ASP A 173 0.35 31.36 13.13
N HIS A 174 1.32 32.26 13.33
CA HIS A 174 2.74 31.95 13.50
C HIS A 174 3.13 31.87 14.99
N ALA A 175 2.66 30.84 15.69
CA ALA A 175 3.13 30.51 17.03
C ALA A 175 4.34 29.57 16.97
N HIS A 176 5.51 30.11 16.62
CA HIS A 176 6.79 29.40 16.75
C HIS A 176 7.71 30.14 17.70
N HIS A 177 8.20 29.45 18.73
CA HIS A 177 9.21 29.98 19.63
C HIS A 177 10.55 30.09 18.88
N ALA A 178 11.29 31.18 19.13
CA ALA A 178 12.60 31.42 18.53
C ALA A 178 13.53 30.20 18.74
N GLY A 179 14.08 29.69 17.65
CA GLY A 179 15.03 28.58 17.66
C GLY A 179 14.44 27.17 17.47
N GLU A 180 13.12 26.99 17.40
CA GLU A 180 12.53 25.69 17.03
C GLU A 180 12.52 25.46 15.51
N PRO A 181 12.74 24.22 15.02
CA PRO A 181 12.65 23.90 13.60
C PRO A 181 11.22 24.02 13.08
N ASP A 182 11.00 24.73 11.97
CA ASP A 182 9.68 24.92 11.34
C ASP A 182 9.02 23.57 10.97
N PRO A 183 7.89 23.17 11.58
CA PRO A 183 7.26 21.89 11.33
C PRO A 183 6.62 21.77 9.94
N HIS A 184 6.45 22.88 9.19
CA HIS A 184 5.71 22.92 7.90
C HIS A 184 6.47 22.32 6.70
N ILE A 185 7.25 21.27 6.94
CA ILE A 185 8.14 20.64 5.95
C ILE A 185 7.42 20.03 4.75
N TRP A 186 6.13 19.71 4.86
CA TRP A 186 5.35 19.15 3.75
C TRP A 186 5.10 20.16 2.61
N LEU A 187 5.29 21.47 2.87
CA LEU A 187 5.12 22.52 1.87
C LEU A 187 6.27 22.53 0.83
N ASN A 188 7.38 21.85 1.12
CA ASN A 188 8.48 21.66 0.18
C ASN A 188 8.44 20.22 -0.36
N PRO A 189 8.24 19.99 -1.67
CA PRO A 189 8.14 18.65 -2.24
C PRO A 189 9.36 17.76 -1.95
N GLN A 190 10.57 18.32 -1.91
CA GLN A 190 11.78 17.54 -1.60
C GLN A 190 11.82 17.11 -0.12
N PHE A 191 11.30 17.94 0.78
CA PHE A 191 11.18 17.57 2.19
C PHE A 191 10.01 16.60 2.42
N ALA A 192 8.91 16.76 1.67
CA ALA A 192 7.80 15.82 1.65
C ALA A 192 8.25 14.42 1.21
N LYS A 193 9.17 14.32 0.23
CA LYS A 193 9.78 13.03 -0.16
C LYS A 193 10.55 12.39 1.00
N ILE A 194 11.37 13.15 1.72
CA ILE A 194 12.13 12.64 2.90
C ILE A 194 11.16 12.20 4.01
N GLN A 195 10.11 12.97 4.24
CA GLN A 195 9.04 12.63 5.18
C GLN A 195 8.33 11.32 4.78
N ALA A 196 7.93 11.18 3.51
CA ALA A 196 7.31 9.97 2.99
C ALA A 196 8.26 8.75 3.07
N GLN A 197 9.56 8.96 2.88
CA GLN A 197 10.57 7.91 3.05
C GLN A 197 10.64 7.43 4.51
N THR A 198 10.65 8.36 5.46
CA THR A 198 10.64 8.03 6.90
C THR A 198 9.38 7.24 7.28
N ILE A 199 8.23 7.63 6.72
CA ILE A 199 6.96 6.91 6.89
C ILE A 199 7.07 5.48 6.33
N ARG A 200 7.56 5.32 5.11
CA ARG A 200 7.79 4.01 4.48
C ARG A 200 8.64 3.11 5.38
N ASP A 201 9.77 3.60 5.87
CA ASP A 201 10.71 2.81 6.66
C ASP A 201 10.07 2.36 7.99
N ALA A 202 9.32 3.24 8.65
CA ALA A 202 8.58 2.90 9.85
C ALA A 202 7.47 1.85 9.60
N LEU A 203 6.76 1.94 8.48
CA LEU A 203 5.74 0.96 8.09
C LEU A 203 6.37 -0.41 7.81
N ILE A 204 7.50 -0.44 7.09
CA ILE A 204 8.27 -1.65 6.83
C ILE A 204 8.72 -2.32 8.13
N GLU A 205 9.20 -1.54 9.10
CA GLU A 205 9.64 -2.09 10.38
C GLU A 205 8.46 -2.64 11.21
N ALA A 206 7.29 -2.04 11.11
CA ALA A 206 6.08 -2.49 11.82
C ALA A 206 5.37 -3.67 11.14
N ASP A 207 5.48 -3.79 9.82
CA ASP A 207 4.87 -4.83 8.98
C ASP A 207 5.84 -5.29 7.86
N PRO A 208 6.87 -6.09 8.19
CA PRO A 208 7.92 -6.48 7.24
C PRO A 208 7.40 -7.32 6.06
N GLU A 209 6.29 -8.03 6.24
CA GLU A 209 5.67 -8.86 5.20
C GLU A 209 5.14 -8.00 4.03
N ALA A 210 4.78 -6.74 4.29
CA ALA A 210 4.26 -5.81 3.29
C ALA A 210 5.33 -4.90 2.67
N ARG A 211 6.63 -5.16 2.93
CA ARG A 211 7.74 -4.32 2.47
C ARG A 211 7.63 -3.90 1.00
N ALA A 212 7.45 -4.86 0.10
CA ALA A 212 7.43 -4.60 -1.33
C ALA A 212 6.28 -3.65 -1.74
N ALA A 213 5.13 -3.74 -1.05
CA ALA A 213 4.00 -2.85 -1.28
C ALA A 213 4.34 -1.41 -0.85
N TYR A 214 4.92 -1.24 0.35
CA TYR A 214 5.32 0.09 0.83
C TYR A 214 6.41 0.73 -0.03
N GLU A 215 7.40 -0.05 -0.49
CA GLU A 215 8.46 0.43 -1.38
C GLU A 215 7.89 0.86 -2.75
N THR A 216 6.98 0.07 -3.32
CA THR A 216 6.30 0.40 -4.59
C THR A 216 5.45 1.66 -4.46
N ASN A 217 4.63 1.75 -3.42
CA ASN A 217 3.76 2.90 -3.18
C ASN A 217 4.54 4.18 -2.94
N TYR A 218 5.62 4.10 -2.14
CA TYR A 218 6.53 5.22 -1.94
C TYR A 218 7.20 5.66 -3.24
N ALA A 219 7.67 4.74 -4.08
CA ALA A 219 8.31 5.08 -5.35
C ALA A 219 7.36 5.83 -6.28
N ALA A 220 6.09 5.42 -6.35
CA ALA A 220 5.06 6.13 -7.12
C ALA A 220 4.84 7.56 -6.58
N LEU A 221 4.62 7.71 -5.28
CA LEU A 221 4.46 9.02 -4.64
C LEU A 221 5.70 9.91 -4.82
N ALA A 222 6.90 9.36 -4.68
CA ALA A 222 8.14 10.10 -4.82
C ALA A 222 8.33 10.64 -6.25
N SER A 223 7.89 9.89 -7.26
CA SER A 223 7.86 10.35 -8.66
C SER A 223 6.89 11.50 -8.85
N GLU A 224 5.68 11.42 -8.28
CA GLU A 224 4.68 12.50 -8.35
C GLU A 224 5.17 13.80 -7.68
N LEU A 225 6.01 13.69 -6.64
CA LEU A 225 6.59 14.84 -5.94
C LEU A 225 7.79 15.47 -6.68
N ASP A 226 8.29 14.85 -7.75
CA ASP A 226 9.37 15.39 -8.60
C ASP A 226 8.83 16.16 -9.82
N GLU A 227 7.52 16.11 -10.08
CA GLU A 227 6.84 16.85 -11.16
C GLU A 227 6.44 18.27 -10.72
#